data_AF-A0A561BGF9-F1
#
_entry.id   AF-A0A561BGF9-F1
#
_cell.length_a   1.000
_cell.length_b   1.000
_cell.length_c   1.000
_cell.angle_alpha   90.00
_cell.angle_beta   90.00
_cell.angle_gamma   90.00
#
_symmetry.space_group_name_H-M   'P 1'
#
loop_
_entity.id
_entity.type
_entity.pdbx_description
1 polymer ?
#
loop_
_entity_poly.entity_id
_entity_poly.type
_entity_poly.pdbx_seq_one_letter_code
_entity_poly.pdbx_strand_id
1 'polypeptide(L)'
;MEPEKEYVWFDHLPARSPWSSLWYGFYKCECAALRSSEPACPVCDRTSPCEPTDPSRPGDPPTYVVPGAEGRYEDYVYLELIEREWKRPALNVEVLPQPHVAGRHMADKVGIVLLFWTYFESRIDRLINLGLSYRPAEEAENLRIRYRSVGARMDRLYKILFNTTYNADLTDAGYAPIASLLQEIQTRRNAFAHGDPVAIDDSLVERLVTALRTEHLSWIAAYNRRLSVLRPRTAVERVV
;
A
#
# COMPACT_ATOMS: atom_id res chain seq x y z
N MET A 1 0.25 -37.18 -7.68
CA MET A 1 0.88 -35.86 -7.76
C MET A 1 -0.06 -34.90 -7.05
N GLU A 2 0.22 -34.59 -5.80
CA GLU A 2 -0.42 -33.45 -5.16
C GLU A 2 0.04 -32.20 -5.94
N PRO A 3 -0.86 -31.27 -6.29
CA PRO A 3 -0.45 -30.01 -6.90
C PRO A 3 0.53 -29.33 -5.95
N GLU A 4 1.67 -28.84 -6.46
CA GLU A 4 2.55 -27.94 -5.72
C GLU A 4 1.66 -26.82 -5.18
N LYS A 5 1.44 -26.80 -3.87
CA LYS A 5 0.83 -25.65 -3.21
C LYS A 5 1.78 -24.50 -3.46
N GLU A 6 1.38 -23.56 -4.30
CA GLU A 6 2.07 -22.29 -4.43
C GLU A 6 1.98 -21.62 -3.05
N TYR A 7 3.07 -21.72 -2.28
CA TYR A 7 3.10 -21.23 -0.90
C TYR A 7 2.96 -19.71 -0.94
N VAL A 8 1.95 -19.21 -0.25
CA VAL A 8 1.77 -17.76 -0.16
C VAL A 8 2.69 -17.23 0.93
N TRP A 9 3.23 -16.02 0.79
CA TRP A 9 4.21 -15.46 1.72
C TRP A 9 3.77 -15.52 3.20
N PHE A 10 2.46 -15.50 3.47
CA PHE A 10 1.93 -15.57 4.84
C PHE A 10 1.93 -16.99 5.42
N ASP A 11 2.08 -18.03 4.61
CA ASP A 11 2.24 -19.41 5.10
C ASP A 11 3.58 -19.58 5.84
N HIS A 12 4.54 -18.69 5.57
CA HIS A 12 5.83 -18.62 6.25
C HIS A 12 5.80 -17.75 7.52
N LEU A 13 4.68 -17.07 7.80
CA LEU A 13 4.52 -16.38 9.08
C LEU A 13 4.37 -17.42 10.20
N PRO A 14 4.93 -17.17 11.40
CA PRO A 14 4.61 -17.96 12.57
C PRO A 14 3.09 -18.09 12.74
N ALA A 15 2.59 -19.24 13.21
CA ALA A 15 1.15 -19.55 13.27
C ALA A 15 0.27 -18.55 14.04
N ARG A 16 0.87 -17.59 14.75
CA ARG A 16 0.20 -16.52 15.52
C ARG A 16 0.51 -15.10 15.02
N SER A 17 1.32 -14.97 13.97
CA SER A 17 1.71 -13.67 13.44
C SER A 17 0.60 -13.12 12.53
N PRO A 18 0.05 -11.94 12.84
CA PRO A 18 -0.95 -11.29 11.99
C PRO A 18 -0.34 -10.82 10.67
N TRP A 19 -1.18 -10.56 9.66
CA TRP A 19 -0.72 -9.99 8.38
C TRP A 19 -0.11 -8.60 8.52
N SER A 20 -0.44 -7.88 9.60
CA SER A 20 0.24 -6.64 9.97
C SER A 20 1.74 -6.83 10.20
N SER A 21 2.22 -8.07 10.34
CA SER A 21 3.65 -8.37 10.41
C SER A 21 4.45 -8.07 9.15
N LEU A 22 3.79 -7.94 8.00
CA LEU A 22 4.38 -7.38 6.78
C LEU A 22 4.99 -5.99 6.99
N TRP A 23 4.48 -5.22 7.96
CA TRP A 23 4.94 -3.88 8.30
C TRP A 23 5.96 -3.87 9.45
N TYR A 24 6.23 -5.01 10.09
CA TYR A 24 7.29 -5.09 11.10
C TYR A 24 8.67 -4.98 10.44
N GLY A 25 9.61 -4.39 11.19
CA GLY A 25 10.98 -4.19 10.73
C GLY A 25 11.18 -2.97 9.85
N PHE A 26 10.15 -2.15 9.61
CA PHE A 26 10.26 -0.83 8.99
C PHE A 26 10.25 0.29 10.04
N TYR A 27 11.07 1.30 9.79
CA TYR A 27 11.31 2.44 10.66
C TYR A 27 11.22 3.73 9.86
N LYS A 28 10.70 4.77 10.49
CA LYS A 28 10.68 6.12 9.94
C LYS A 28 11.96 6.84 10.32
N CYS A 29 12.76 7.19 9.33
CA CYS A 29 13.91 8.07 9.49
C CYS A 29 13.45 9.50 9.84
N GLU A 30 14.33 10.32 10.42
CA GLU A 30 14.07 11.75 10.68
C GLU A 30 13.67 12.53 9.42
N CYS A 31 14.22 12.16 8.27
CA CYS A 31 13.82 12.78 7.00
C CYS A 31 12.41 12.39 6.53
N ALA A 32 11.71 11.55 7.30
CA ALA A 32 10.43 10.87 7.05
C ALA A 32 10.49 9.63 6.14
N ALA A 33 11.66 9.27 5.62
CA ALA A 33 11.81 8.07 4.78
C ALA A 33 11.55 6.79 5.55
N LEU A 34 11.06 5.77 4.86
CA LEU A 34 10.74 4.46 5.43
C LEU A 34 11.84 3.49 5.07
N ARG A 35 12.43 2.81 6.05
CA ARG A 35 13.55 1.89 5.81
C ARG A 35 13.52 0.69 6.75
N SER A 36 14.17 -0.40 6.34
CA SER A 36 14.50 -1.52 7.22
C SER A 36 15.63 -1.15 8.21
N SER A 37 15.89 -2.02 9.19
CA SER A 37 16.93 -1.84 10.22
C SER A 37 18.34 -1.58 9.64
N GLU A 38 18.63 -2.15 8.49
CA GLU A 38 19.82 -1.95 7.66
C GLU A 38 19.31 -1.88 6.21
N PRO A 39 19.80 -1.03 5.28
CA PRO A 39 20.99 -0.16 5.28
C PRO A 39 20.71 1.34 5.63
N ALA A 40 21.63 2.24 5.24
CA ALA A 40 21.50 3.69 5.34
C ALA A 40 20.17 4.19 4.75
N CYS A 41 19.64 5.29 5.28
CA CYS A 41 18.41 5.89 4.78
C CYS A 41 18.50 6.21 3.28
N PRO A 42 17.56 5.73 2.43
CA PRO A 42 17.64 5.94 0.98
C PRO A 42 17.43 7.39 0.54
N VAL A 43 17.03 8.27 1.45
CA VAL A 43 16.76 9.69 1.19
C VAL A 43 17.89 10.57 1.72
N CYS A 44 18.28 10.40 2.99
CA CYS A 44 19.26 11.28 3.67
C CYS A 44 20.60 10.62 4.02
N ASP A 45 20.85 9.38 3.61
CA ASP A 45 22.09 8.61 3.83
C ASP A 45 22.52 8.41 5.29
N ARG A 46 21.69 8.80 6.26
CA ARG A 46 21.99 8.56 7.68
C ARG A 46 21.99 7.05 7.96
N THR A 47 23.11 6.56 8.47
CA THR A 47 23.35 5.17 8.87
C THR A 47 22.91 4.88 10.29
N SER A 48 22.78 5.92 11.13
CA SER A 48 22.53 5.77 12.57
C SER A 48 21.38 4.79 12.77
N PRO A 49 21.58 3.70 13.52
CA PRO A 49 20.48 2.81 13.84
C PRO A 49 19.46 3.67 14.57
N CYS A 50 18.27 3.73 13.99
CA CYS A 50 17.08 3.94 14.75
C CYS A 50 16.99 2.65 15.61
N GLU A 51 17.74 2.57 16.72
CA GLU A 51 17.78 1.37 17.57
C GLU A 51 16.33 1.07 17.98
N PRO A 52 15.77 -0.10 17.61
CA PRO A 52 14.41 -0.43 17.98
C PRO A 52 14.32 -0.43 19.50
N THR A 53 13.69 0.60 20.05
CA THR A 53 13.41 0.62 21.47
C THR A 53 12.33 -0.42 21.72
N ASP A 54 12.66 -1.44 22.50
CA ASP A 54 11.68 -2.39 22.99
C ASP A 54 10.58 -1.57 23.71
N PRO A 55 9.32 -1.59 23.24
CA PRO A 55 8.23 -0.89 23.91
C PRO A 55 8.02 -1.36 25.35
N SER A 56 8.66 -2.46 25.75
CA SER A 56 8.65 -3.04 27.10
C SER A 56 9.71 -2.44 28.05
N ARG A 57 10.66 -1.62 27.58
CA ARG A 57 11.70 -1.01 28.42
C ARG A 57 11.39 0.46 28.77
N PRO A 58 11.16 0.79 30.05
CA PRO A 58 10.96 2.17 30.48
C PRO A 58 12.30 2.91 30.56
N GLY A 59 12.47 3.99 29.78
CA GLY A 59 13.57 4.94 29.94
C GLY A 59 14.32 5.34 28.66
N ASP A 60 14.25 4.54 27.60
CA ASP A 60 14.86 4.89 26.31
C ASP A 60 13.85 5.63 25.40
N PRO A 61 14.26 6.67 24.66
CA PRO A 61 13.37 7.35 23.72
C PRO A 61 12.89 6.34 22.66
N PRO A 62 11.58 6.22 22.41
CA PRO A 62 11.05 5.26 21.46
C PRO A 62 11.45 5.63 20.04
N THR A 63 12.29 4.81 19.44
CA THR A 63 12.39 4.63 18.00
C THR A 63 11.15 3.88 17.58
N TYR A 64 10.12 4.63 17.19
CA TYR A 64 8.82 4.07 16.85
C TYR A 64 8.96 3.03 15.74
N VAL A 65 8.75 1.75 16.06
CA VAL A 65 8.24 0.79 15.08
C VAL A 65 6.92 1.39 14.62
N VAL A 66 6.92 1.77 13.37
CA VAL A 66 5.89 2.57 12.77
C VAL A 66 4.69 1.64 12.56
N PRO A 67 3.51 1.88 13.16
CA PRO A 67 2.33 1.10 12.82
C PRO A 67 1.88 1.50 11.42
N GLY A 68 2.54 0.99 10.38
CA GLY A 68 2.16 1.14 8.98
C GLY A 68 3.41 1.38 8.15
N ALA A 69 3.23 1.64 6.85
CA ALA A 69 4.35 2.15 6.08
C ALA A 69 4.79 3.48 6.71
N GLU A 70 3.83 4.36 7.03
CA GLU A 70 4.07 5.71 7.57
C GLU A 70 3.66 5.93 9.03
N GLY A 71 3.04 4.93 9.68
CA GLY A 71 2.75 4.97 11.13
C GLY A 71 1.30 5.24 11.44
N ARG A 72 0.44 4.96 10.47
CA ARG A 72 -1.00 5.12 10.51
C ARG A 72 -1.63 3.80 10.93
N TYR A 73 -2.21 3.78 12.13
CA TYR A 73 -2.91 2.63 12.68
C TYR A 73 -4.03 2.11 11.75
N GLU A 74 -4.58 2.99 10.91
CA GLU A 74 -5.56 2.67 9.88
C GLU A 74 -5.05 1.60 8.91
N ASP A 75 -3.75 1.61 8.57
CA ASP A 75 -3.14 0.59 7.71
C ASP A 75 -3.34 -0.80 8.34
N TYR A 76 -3.12 -0.93 9.65
CA TYR A 76 -3.21 -2.20 10.39
C TYR A 76 -4.65 -2.70 10.43
N VAL A 77 -5.60 -1.79 10.62
CA VAL A 77 -7.03 -2.12 10.61
C VAL A 77 -7.43 -2.68 9.25
N TYR A 78 -7.05 -2.04 8.14
CA TYR A 78 -7.38 -2.56 6.81
C TYR A 78 -6.79 -3.94 6.57
N LEU A 79 -5.55 -4.16 6.98
CA LEU A 79 -4.88 -5.44 6.79
C LEU A 79 -5.46 -6.54 7.65
N GLU A 80 -5.84 -6.21 8.88
CA GLU A 80 -6.54 -7.13 9.76
C GLU A 80 -7.92 -7.48 9.17
N LEU A 81 -8.64 -6.52 8.58
CA LEU A 81 -9.90 -6.78 7.89
C LEU A 81 -9.70 -7.66 6.66
N ILE A 82 -8.65 -7.43 5.86
CA ILE A 82 -8.31 -8.27 4.71
C ILE A 82 -7.96 -9.69 5.19
N GLU A 83 -7.15 -9.82 6.24
CA GLU A 83 -6.77 -11.10 6.83
C GLU A 83 -7.99 -11.86 7.36
N ARG A 84 -8.89 -11.17 8.07
CA ARG A 84 -10.14 -11.75 8.57
C ARG A 84 -11.02 -12.23 7.42
N GLU A 85 -11.12 -11.46 6.33
CA GLU A 85 -11.88 -11.86 5.15
C GLU A 85 -11.23 -13.04 4.40
N TRP A 86 -9.91 -13.08 4.35
CA TRP A 86 -9.16 -14.22 3.81
C TRP A 86 -9.38 -15.48 4.64
N LYS A 87 -9.33 -15.38 5.97
CA LYS A 87 -9.56 -16.50 6.90
C LYS A 87 -11.02 -16.88 7.06
N ARG A 88 -11.96 -16.01 6.67
CA ARG A 88 -13.40 -16.30 6.70
C ARG A 88 -13.66 -17.59 5.92
N PRO A 89 -14.31 -18.61 6.53
CA PRO A 89 -14.69 -19.81 5.81
C PRO A 89 -15.44 -19.42 4.53
N ALA A 90 -15.17 -20.12 3.42
CA ALA A 90 -16.06 -20.05 2.27
C ALA A 90 -17.45 -20.40 2.79
N LEU A 91 -18.40 -19.47 2.66
CA LEU A 91 -19.77 -19.79 2.98
C LEU A 91 -20.15 -20.90 2.00
N ASN A 92 -20.66 -22.04 2.48
CA ASN A 92 -21.40 -22.96 1.64
C ASN A 92 -22.70 -22.23 1.25
N VAL A 93 -22.62 -21.35 0.25
CA VAL A 93 -23.75 -20.53 -0.19
C VAL A 93 -24.59 -21.37 -1.15
N GLU A 94 -25.47 -22.18 -0.60
CA GLU A 94 -26.70 -22.59 -1.30
C GLU A 94 -27.76 -21.46 -1.32
N VAL A 95 -27.44 -20.22 -0.89
CA VAL A 95 -28.48 -19.26 -0.43
C VAL A 95 -28.50 -17.88 -1.14
N LEU A 96 -27.53 -17.55 -1.99
CA LEU A 96 -27.63 -16.35 -2.84
C LEU A 96 -27.52 -16.78 -4.30
N PRO A 97 -28.50 -16.43 -5.17
CA PRO A 97 -28.35 -16.63 -6.60
C PRO A 97 -27.15 -15.79 -7.05
N GLN A 98 -25.99 -16.43 -7.17
CA GLN A 98 -24.83 -15.80 -7.77
C GLN A 98 -25.20 -15.52 -9.24
N PRO A 99 -24.98 -14.30 -9.74
CA PRO A 99 -25.19 -14.02 -11.15
C PRO A 99 -24.18 -14.83 -11.97
N HIS A 100 -24.58 -16.05 -12.33
CA HIS A 100 -23.83 -16.92 -13.22
C HIS A 100 -24.01 -16.42 -14.64
N VAL A 101 -23.14 -15.51 -15.06
CA VAL A 101 -23.09 -15.05 -16.44
C VAL A 101 -22.08 -15.91 -17.19
N ALA A 102 -22.57 -16.78 -18.08
CA ALA A 102 -21.73 -17.56 -19.00
C ALA A 102 -20.58 -18.34 -18.35
N GLY A 103 -20.83 -19.01 -17.22
CA GLY A 103 -19.83 -19.82 -16.51
C GLY A 103 -18.82 -19.02 -15.67
N ARG A 104 -19.03 -17.72 -15.49
CA ARG A 104 -18.27 -16.87 -14.57
C ARG A 104 -19.09 -16.60 -13.31
N HIS A 105 -18.42 -16.59 -12.16
CA HIS A 105 -19.00 -16.22 -10.88
C HIS A 105 -18.24 -15.05 -10.27
N MET A 106 -18.93 -14.33 -9.38
CA MET A 106 -18.29 -13.33 -8.53
C MET A 106 -17.38 -14.04 -7.53
N ALA A 107 -16.19 -13.48 -7.28
CA ALA A 107 -15.30 -14.02 -6.27
C ALA A 107 -15.98 -14.09 -4.88
N ASP A 108 -15.84 -15.24 -4.20
CA ASP A 108 -16.42 -15.45 -2.86
C ASP A 108 -15.85 -14.47 -1.81
N LYS A 109 -14.64 -13.97 -2.10
CA LYS A 109 -13.85 -13.06 -1.27
C LYS A 109 -13.64 -11.71 -1.95
N VAL A 110 -14.60 -11.24 -2.76
CA VAL A 110 -14.56 -9.90 -3.41
C VAL A 110 -14.25 -8.76 -2.43
N GLY A 111 -14.65 -8.90 -1.17
CA GLY A 111 -14.34 -7.96 -0.09
C GLY A 111 -12.85 -7.66 0.07
N ILE A 112 -11.96 -8.61 -0.22
CA ILE A 112 -10.51 -8.43 -0.17
C ILE A 112 -10.05 -7.34 -1.15
N VAL A 113 -10.54 -7.39 -2.39
CA VAL A 113 -10.17 -6.42 -3.43
C VAL A 113 -10.68 -5.02 -3.06
N LEU A 114 -11.89 -4.93 -2.51
CA LEU A 114 -12.49 -3.65 -2.10
C LEU A 114 -11.78 -3.04 -0.87
N LEU A 115 -11.46 -3.85 0.13
CA LEU A 115 -10.70 -3.44 1.31
C LEU A 115 -9.29 -3.02 0.94
N PHE A 116 -8.60 -3.82 0.11
CA PHE A 116 -7.28 -3.48 -0.42
C PHE A 116 -7.31 -2.17 -1.20
N TRP A 117 -8.30 -1.97 -2.07
CA TRP A 117 -8.39 -0.75 -2.85
C TRP A 117 -8.54 0.47 -1.93
N THR A 118 -9.44 0.41 -0.95
CA THR A 118 -9.61 1.48 0.05
C THR A 118 -8.31 1.76 0.82
N TYR A 119 -7.62 0.70 1.23
CA TYR A 119 -6.31 0.79 1.87
C TYR A 119 -5.27 1.49 0.97
N PHE A 120 -5.21 1.08 -0.30
CA PHE A 120 -4.32 1.66 -1.31
C PHE A 120 -4.63 3.15 -1.57
N GLU A 121 -5.90 3.52 -1.71
CA GLU A 121 -6.33 4.92 -1.89
C GLU A 121 -5.86 5.80 -0.73
N SER A 122 -5.97 5.29 0.51
CA SER A 122 -5.52 6.03 1.70
C SER A 122 -4.01 6.32 1.67
N ARG A 123 -3.19 5.39 1.18
CA ARG A 123 -1.74 5.58 1.01
C ARG A 123 -1.45 6.62 -0.05
N ILE A 124 -2.05 6.49 -1.23
CA ILE A 124 -1.88 7.46 -2.32
C ILE A 124 -2.24 8.87 -1.88
N ASP A 125 -3.34 9.04 -1.15
CA ASP A 125 -3.75 10.35 -0.63
C ASP A 125 -2.71 10.95 0.33
N ARG A 126 -2.03 10.13 1.14
CA ARG A 126 -0.94 10.62 2.00
C ARG A 126 0.26 11.10 1.18
N LEU A 127 0.68 10.34 0.17
CA LEU A 127 1.76 10.77 -0.72
C LEU A 127 1.41 12.04 -1.50
N ILE A 128 0.17 12.18 -1.94
CA ILE A 128 -0.31 13.40 -2.60
C ILE A 128 -0.31 14.58 -1.62
N ASN A 129 -0.79 14.39 -0.39
CA ASN A 129 -0.75 15.43 0.64
C ASN A 129 0.67 15.85 0.99
N LEU A 130 1.62 14.91 0.98
CA LEU A 130 3.05 15.22 1.10
C LEU A 130 3.52 16.08 -0.08
N GLY A 131 3.15 15.78 -1.33
CA GLY A 131 3.48 16.65 -2.46
C GLY A 131 2.85 18.04 -2.38
N LEU A 132 1.60 18.12 -1.91
CA LEU A 132 0.87 19.37 -1.74
C LEU A 132 1.44 20.25 -0.62
N SER A 133 2.06 19.68 0.42
CA SER A 133 2.65 20.47 1.52
C SER A 133 3.84 21.34 1.08
N TYR A 134 4.38 21.10 -0.11
CA TYR A 134 5.45 21.91 -0.73
C TYR A 134 4.91 22.98 -1.68
N ARG A 135 3.59 23.17 -1.74
CA ARG A 135 2.92 24.20 -2.55
C ARG A 135 2.32 25.29 -1.65
N PRO A 136 2.11 26.52 -2.16
CA PRO A 136 1.32 27.52 -1.46
C PRO A 136 -0.06 26.98 -1.08
N ALA A 137 -0.56 27.33 0.11
CA ALA A 137 -1.79 26.76 0.67
C ALA A 137 -3.01 26.92 -0.26
N GLU A 138 -3.12 28.06 -0.94
CA GLU A 138 -4.19 28.35 -1.90
C GLU A 138 -4.12 27.45 -3.15
N GLU A 139 -2.91 27.25 -3.71
CA GLU A 139 -2.72 26.32 -4.83
C GLU A 139 -3.03 24.88 -4.42
N ALA A 140 -2.58 24.47 -3.22
CA ALA A 140 -2.82 23.14 -2.70
C ALA A 140 -4.32 22.84 -2.56
N GLU A 141 -5.10 23.79 -2.04
CA GLU A 141 -6.54 23.63 -1.87
C GLU A 141 -7.27 23.61 -3.23
N ASN A 142 -6.88 24.49 -4.16
CA ASN A 142 -7.42 24.49 -5.52
C ASN A 142 -7.18 23.14 -6.23
N LEU A 143 -5.98 22.57 -6.09
CA LEU A 143 -5.66 21.26 -6.64
C LEU A 143 -6.48 20.14 -5.99
N ARG A 144 -6.69 20.16 -4.67
CA ARG A 144 -7.56 19.19 -3.97
C ARG A 144 -8.99 19.22 -4.47
N ILE A 145 -9.54 20.42 -4.65
CA ILE A 145 -10.93 20.61 -5.12
C ILE A 145 -11.07 20.14 -6.57
N ARG A 146 -10.08 20.43 -7.42
CA ARG A 146 -10.13 20.06 -8.85
C ARG A 146 -9.97 18.56 -9.09
N TYR A 147 -9.17 17.88 -8.26
CA TYR A 147 -8.88 16.46 -8.39
C TYR A 147 -9.42 15.69 -7.18
N ARG A 148 -10.76 15.60 -7.06
CA ARG A 148 -11.44 14.92 -5.94
C ARG A 148 -11.48 13.40 -6.05
N SER A 149 -11.53 12.83 -7.26
CA SER A 149 -11.58 11.37 -7.43
C SER A 149 -10.18 10.76 -7.39
N VAL A 150 -10.06 9.56 -6.81
CA VAL A 150 -8.75 8.90 -6.63
C VAL A 150 -8.10 8.55 -7.98
N GLY A 151 -8.88 8.14 -8.97
CA GLY A 151 -8.36 7.95 -10.34
C GLY A 151 -7.74 9.23 -10.92
N ALA A 152 -8.40 10.38 -10.77
CA ALA A 152 -7.86 11.66 -11.24
C ALA A 152 -6.65 12.11 -10.41
N ARG A 153 -6.59 11.75 -9.13
CA ARG A 153 -5.46 12.00 -8.24
C ARG A 153 -4.21 11.22 -8.66
N MET A 154 -4.34 9.93 -8.95
CA MET A 154 -3.21 9.09 -9.36
C MET A 154 -2.65 9.42 -10.74
N ASP A 155 -3.51 9.73 -11.71
CA ASP A 155 -3.06 9.98 -13.08
C ASP A 155 -2.63 11.44 -13.31
N ARG A 156 -3.45 12.39 -12.86
CA ARG A 156 -3.27 13.80 -13.20
C ARG A 156 -2.60 14.58 -12.09
N LEU A 157 -3.11 14.49 -10.87
CA LEU A 157 -2.54 15.26 -9.75
C LEU A 157 -1.13 14.77 -9.41
N TYR A 158 -0.90 13.46 -9.39
CA TYR A 158 0.43 12.89 -9.21
C TYR A 158 1.43 13.44 -10.23
N LYS A 159 1.02 13.50 -11.51
CA LYS A 159 1.83 14.05 -12.60
C LYS A 159 2.11 15.54 -12.44
N ILE A 160 1.14 16.32 -11.96
CA ILE A 160 1.34 17.73 -11.66
C ILE A 160 2.34 17.92 -10.50
N LEU A 161 2.24 17.10 -9.45
CA LEU A 161 3.07 17.24 -8.26
C LEU A 161 4.50 16.75 -8.47
N PHE A 162 4.67 15.65 -9.20
CA PHE A 162 5.94 14.90 -9.27
C PHE A 162 6.56 14.80 -10.67
N ASN A 163 5.90 15.36 -11.69
CA ASN A 163 6.33 15.29 -13.10
C ASN A 163 6.56 13.85 -13.62
N THR A 164 5.84 12.88 -13.06
CA THR A 164 5.86 11.46 -13.45
C THR A 164 4.50 10.83 -13.15
N THR A 165 4.31 9.54 -13.39
CA THR A 165 3.10 8.83 -12.97
C THR A 165 3.45 7.82 -11.89
N TYR A 166 2.48 7.46 -11.05
CA TYR A 166 2.69 6.42 -10.03
C TYR A 166 3.10 5.09 -10.67
N ASN A 167 2.48 4.73 -11.80
CA ASN A 167 2.83 3.54 -12.57
C ASN A 167 4.28 3.57 -13.09
N ALA A 168 4.74 4.70 -13.62
CA ALA A 168 6.12 4.86 -14.06
C ALA A 168 7.11 4.74 -12.89
N ASP A 169 6.80 5.32 -11.74
CA ASP A 169 7.65 5.19 -10.55
C ASP A 169 7.76 3.75 -10.05
N LEU A 170 6.67 2.98 -10.08
CA LEU A 170 6.71 1.56 -9.76
C LEU A 170 7.55 0.78 -10.76
N THR A 171 7.37 1.05 -12.06
CA THR A 171 8.12 0.39 -13.14
C THR A 171 9.62 0.67 -13.03
N ASP A 172 10.01 1.94 -12.85
CA ASP A 172 11.40 2.36 -12.68
C ASP A 172 12.03 1.80 -11.39
N ALA A 173 11.23 1.52 -10.37
CA ALA A 173 11.68 0.90 -9.13
C ALA A 173 11.75 -0.64 -9.20
N GLY A 174 11.47 -1.24 -10.37
CA GLY A 174 11.52 -2.69 -10.58
C GLY A 174 10.23 -3.44 -10.23
N TYR A 175 9.13 -2.72 -9.99
CA TYR A 175 7.82 -3.27 -9.59
C TYR A 175 6.77 -3.22 -10.72
N ALA A 176 7.20 -3.37 -11.98
CA ALA A 176 6.30 -3.40 -13.13
C ALA A 176 5.13 -4.41 -12.98
N PRO A 177 5.33 -5.63 -12.43
CA PRO A 177 4.22 -6.57 -12.21
C PRO A 177 3.16 -6.02 -11.24
N ILE A 178 3.56 -5.28 -10.20
CA ILE A 178 2.63 -4.63 -9.28
C ILE A 178 1.89 -3.49 -9.98
N ALA A 179 2.61 -2.71 -10.80
CA ALA A 179 2.02 -1.62 -11.57
C ALA A 179 0.90 -2.14 -12.50
N SER A 180 1.12 -3.28 -13.17
CA SER A 180 0.10 -3.95 -13.98
C SER A 180 -1.05 -4.51 -13.16
N LEU A 181 -0.76 -5.15 -12.01
CA LEU A 181 -1.80 -5.67 -11.12
C LEU A 181 -2.72 -4.54 -10.59
N LEU A 182 -2.16 -3.39 -10.21
CA LEU A 182 -2.95 -2.24 -9.74
C LEU A 182 -3.86 -1.68 -10.83
N GLN A 183 -3.38 -1.62 -12.09
CA GLN A 183 -4.22 -1.20 -13.22
C GLN A 183 -5.37 -2.17 -13.47
N GLU A 184 -5.11 -3.47 -13.37
CA GLU A 184 -6.13 -4.51 -13.51
C GLU A 184 -7.17 -4.43 -12.38
N ILE A 185 -6.72 -4.28 -11.13
CA ILE A 185 -7.59 -4.08 -9.97
C ILE A 185 -8.47 -2.85 -10.17
N GLN A 186 -7.90 -1.70 -10.57
CA GLN A 186 -8.66 -0.49 -10.83
C GLN A 186 -9.75 -0.72 -11.89
N THR A 187 -9.38 -1.37 -13.00
CA THR A 187 -10.28 -1.63 -14.12
C THR A 187 -11.44 -2.54 -13.70
N ARG A 188 -11.14 -3.67 -13.06
CA ARG A 188 -12.13 -4.66 -12.62
C ARG A 188 -13.01 -4.14 -11.49
N ARG A 189 -12.44 -3.40 -10.53
CA ARG A 189 -13.20 -2.73 -9.46
C ARG A 189 -14.16 -1.68 -10.02
N ASN A 190 -13.75 -0.92 -11.03
CA ASN A 190 -14.65 0.04 -11.68
C ASN A 190 -15.80 -0.68 -12.40
N ALA A 191 -15.51 -1.75 -13.15
CA ALA A 191 -16.55 -2.56 -13.78
C ALA A 191 -17.54 -3.13 -12.73
N PHE A 192 -17.02 -3.67 -11.62
CA PHE A 192 -17.81 -4.13 -10.49
C PHE A 192 -18.72 -3.02 -9.91
N ALA A 193 -18.16 -1.84 -9.65
CA ALA A 193 -18.92 -0.69 -9.16
C ALA A 193 -19.99 -0.19 -10.15
N HIS A 194 -19.82 -0.46 -11.44
CA HIS A 194 -20.77 -0.13 -12.51
C HIS A 194 -21.78 -1.27 -12.80
N GLY A 195 -21.83 -2.30 -11.96
CA GLY A 195 -22.85 -3.35 -12.02
C GLY A 195 -22.43 -4.62 -12.75
N ASP A 196 -21.13 -4.83 -12.99
CA ASP A 196 -20.59 -6.12 -13.46
C ASP A 196 -20.08 -6.96 -12.27
N PRO A 197 -20.94 -7.79 -11.63
CA PRO A 197 -20.57 -8.54 -10.44
C PRO A 197 -19.48 -9.59 -10.70
N VAL A 198 -19.27 -10.04 -11.94
CA VAL A 198 -18.28 -11.06 -12.30
C VAL A 198 -16.93 -10.46 -12.72
N ALA A 199 -16.78 -9.14 -12.67
CA ALA A 199 -15.52 -8.47 -13.03
C ALA A 199 -14.36 -8.83 -12.07
N ILE A 200 -14.68 -9.08 -10.80
CA ILE A 200 -13.72 -9.54 -9.80
C ILE A 200 -13.92 -11.06 -9.61
N ASP A 201 -12.93 -11.83 -10.05
CA ASP A 201 -12.88 -13.28 -9.96
C ASP A 201 -11.89 -13.76 -8.88
N ASP A 202 -11.95 -15.04 -8.53
CA ASP A 202 -11.07 -15.63 -7.50
C ASP A 202 -9.59 -15.53 -7.87
N SER A 203 -9.27 -15.61 -9.17
CA SER A 203 -7.90 -15.44 -9.69
C SER A 203 -7.34 -14.05 -9.36
N LEU A 204 -8.13 -12.98 -9.49
CA LEU A 204 -7.69 -11.64 -9.10
C LEU A 204 -7.44 -11.55 -7.60
N VAL A 205 -8.32 -12.15 -6.78
CA VAL A 205 -8.18 -12.17 -5.32
C VAL A 205 -6.89 -12.88 -4.90
N GLU A 206 -6.64 -14.06 -5.45
CA GLU A 206 -5.46 -14.87 -5.14
C GLU A 206 -4.15 -14.17 -5.54
N ARG A 207 -4.12 -13.61 -6.76
CA ARG A 207 -2.97 -12.80 -7.23
C ARG A 207 -2.72 -11.59 -6.35
N LEU A 208 -3.78 -10.90 -5.92
CA LEU A 208 -3.66 -9.75 -5.01
C LEU A 208 -3.06 -10.19 -3.67
N VAL A 209 -3.64 -11.20 -3.04
CA VAL A 209 -3.19 -11.70 -1.73
C VAL A 209 -1.73 -12.15 -1.78
N THR A 210 -1.35 -12.86 -2.84
CA THR A 210 0.04 -13.29 -3.07
C THR A 210 0.99 -12.12 -3.29
N ALA A 211 0.51 -11.05 -3.94
CA ALA A 211 1.29 -9.85 -4.20
C ALA A 211 1.35 -8.85 -3.04
N LEU A 212 0.55 -8.98 -1.97
CA LEU A 212 0.42 -7.96 -0.91
C LEU A 212 1.76 -7.52 -0.31
N ARG A 213 2.67 -8.46 -0.04
CA ARG A 213 4.01 -8.12 0.47
C ARG A 213 4.80 -7.27 -0.52
N THR A 214 4.86 -7.71 -1.77
CA THR A 214 5.58 -7.03 -2.84
C THR A 214 4.95 -5.67 -3.15
N GLU A 215 3.63 -5.57 -3.09
CA GLU A 215 2.89 -4.32 -3.21
C GLU A 215 3.29 -3.33 -2.10
N HIS A 216 3.37 -3.80 -0.85
CA HIS A 216 3.79 -2.97 0.26
C HIS A 216 5.22 -2.42 0.07
N LEU A 217 6.16 -3.27 -0.35
CA LEU A 217 7.53 -2.86 -0.66
C LEU A 217 7.58 -1.83 -1.82
N SER A 218 6.77 -2.05 -2.85
CA SER A 218 6.68 -1.15 -3.99
C SER A 218 6.17 0.25 -3.60
N TRP A 219 5.21 0.30 -2.67
CA TRP A 219 4.70 1.54 -2.09
C TRP A 219 5.81 2.30 -1.34
N ILE A 220 6.58 1.61 -0.50
CA ILE A 220 7.72 2.21 0.22
C ILE A 220 8.74 2.79 -0.77
N ALA A 221 9.06 2.04 -1.83
CA ALA A 221 10.00 2.49 -2.85
C ALA A 221 9.52 3.77 -3.55
N ALA A 222 8.25 3.81 -3.99
CA ALA A 222 7.67 5.00 -4.61
C ALA A 222 7.63 6.19 -3.65
N TYR A 223 7.21 5.97 -2.39
CA TYR A 223 7.16 6.99 -1.35
C TYR A 223 8.54 7.63 -1.12
N ASN A 224 9.57 6.81 -0.87
CA ASN A 224 10.92 7.29 -0.61
C ASN A 224 11.51 8.05 -1.81
N ARG A 225 11.26 7.56 -3.03
CA ARG A 225 11.70 8.22 -4.26
C ARG A 225 11.10 9.62 -4.37
N ARG A 226 9.80 9.78 -4.14
CA ARG A 226 9.17 11.12 -4.16
C ARG A 226 9.66 12.01 -3.03
N LEU A 227 9.85 11.45 -1.84
CA LEU A 227 10.41 12.18 -0.70
C LEU A 227 11.82 12.74 -1.01
N SER A 228 12.68 11.98 -1.70
CA SER A 228 14.01 12.47 -2.11
C SER A 228 13.97 13.64 -3.10
N VAL A 229 12.93 13.74 -3.91
CA VAL A 229 12.73 14.86 -4.85
C VAL A 229 12.23 16.10 -4.11
N LEU A 230 11.32 15.92 -3.15
CA LEU A 230 10.75 17.01 -2.34
C LEU A 230 11.73 17.53 -1.27
N ARG A 231 12.63 16.66 -0.77
CA ARG A 231 13.67 17.00 0.20
C ARG A 231 15.05 16.67 -0.37
N PRO A 232 15.61 17.53 -1.23
CA PRO A 232 16.97 17.35 -1.71
C PRO A 232 17.93 17.31 -0.52
N ARG A 233 18.95 16.45 -0.58
CA ARG A 233 19.92 16.19 0.50
C ARG A 233 20.54 17.45 1.12
N THR A 234 20.61 18.54 0.37
CA THR A 234 21.16 19.84 0.81
C THR A 234 20.24 20.66 1.73
N ALA A 235 18.96 20.29 1.89
CA ALA A 235 18.02 21.03 2.74
C ALA A 235 18.16 20.72 4.24
N VAL A 236 18.91 19.66 4.61
CA VAL A 236 19.06 19.22 6.01
C VAL A 236 20.13 20.05 6.78
N GLU A 237 20.94 20.85 6.08
CA GLU A 237 22.00 21.68 6.69
C GLU A 237 21.54 23.09 7.11
N ARG A 238 20.27 23.47 6.94
CA ARG A 238 19.77 24.83 7.21
C ARG A 238 18.90 25.00 8.46
N VAL A 239 18.99 24.08 9.40
CA VAL A 239 18.40 24.29 10.74
C VAL A 239 19.46 24.00 11.79
N VAL A 240 20.28 25.02 12.05
CA VAL A 240 21.03 25.22 13.29
C VAL A 240 20.54 26.51 13.90
#